data_AF-A0A060W4D3-F1
#
_entry.id   AF-A0A060W4D3-F1
#
_cell.length_a   1.000
_cell.length_b   1.000
_cell.length_c   1.000
_cell.angle_alpha   90.00
_cell.angle_beta   90.00
_cell.angle_gamma   90.00
#
_symmetry.space_group_name_H-M   'P 1'
#
loop_
_entity.id
_entity.type
_entity.pdbx_description
1 polymer ?
#
loop_
_entity_poly.entity_id
_entity_poly.type
_entity_poly.pdbx_seq_one_letter_code
_entity_poly.pdbx_strand_id
1 'polypeptide(L)'
;MTAWKLGPALACGNTVVLKPAEQTPLTCLYIGSLVKEAGFPPGVVNILPGFGPTAGAAIASHMGIDKVAFTGSTEVISLNKTIDG
;
A
#
# COMPACT_ATOMS: atom_id res chain seq x y z
N MET A 1 -6.56 4.93 8.77
CA MET A 1 -5.35 4.07 8.71
C MET A 1 -4.35 4.47 7.63
N THR A 2 -4.75 4.70 6.38
CA THR A 2 -3.83 4.97 5.26
C THR A 2 -2.72 5.99 5.55
N ALA A 3 -3.06 7.14 6.13
CA ALA A 3 -2.10 8.20 6.43
C ALA A 3 -0.98 7.77 7.42
N TRP A 4 -1.26 6.87 8.38
CA TRP A 4 -0.27 6.41 9.36
C TRP A 4 0.82 5.52 8.78
N LYS A 5 0.59 4.93 7.59
CA LYS A 5 1.62 4.18 6.87
C LYS A 5 2.28 5.02 5.79
N LEU A 6 1.46 5.79 5.06
CA LEU A 6 1.92 6.60 3.95
C LEU A 6 2.86 7.73 4.41
N GLY A 7 2.48 8.46 5.46
CA GLY A 7 3.27 9.57 6.00
C GLY A 7 4.70 9.18 6.38
N PRO A 8 4.92 8.23 7.31
CA PRO A 8 6.27 7.83 7.70
C PRO A 8 7.05 7.16 6.56
N ALA A 9 6.42 6.36 5.70
CA ALA A 9 7.11 5.76 4.56
C ALA A 9 7.69 6.83 3.62
N LEU A 10 6.90 7.86 3.31
CA LEU A 10 7.32 9.00 2.48
C LEU A 10 8.36 9.86 3.19
N ALA A 11 8.21 10.12 4.50
CA ALA A 11 9.18 10.87 5.28
C ALA A 11 10.55 10.18 5.34
N CYS A 12 10.59 8.85 5.30
CA CYS A 12 11.82 8.07 5.19
C CYS A 12 12.36 7.95 3.76
N GLY A 13 11.76 8.62 2.78
CA GLY A 13 12.23 8.63 1.38
C GLY A 13 11.83 7.41 0.55
N ASN A 14 10.88 6.59 1.01
CA ASN A 14 10.43 5.42 0.25
C ASN A 14 9.40 5.83 -0.82
N THR A 15 9.39 5.11 -1.93
CA THR A 15 8.23 5.07 -2.83
C THR A 15 7.20 4.07 -2.29
N VAL A 16 5.93 4.29 -2.59
CA VAL A 16 4.82 3.52 -2.01
C VAL A 16 3.89 2.99 -3.09
N VAL A 17 3.60 1.70 -3.00
CA VAL A 17 2.47 1.05 -3.68
C VAL A 17 1.37 0.81 -2.64
N LEU A 18 0.29 1.56 -2.75
CA LEU A 18 -0.86 1.49 -1.86
C LEU A 18 -1.99 0.70 -2.53
N LYS A 19 -2.26 -0.51 -2.02
CA LYS A 19 -3.46 -1.27 -2.37
C LYS A 19 -4.56 -1.08 -1.31
N PRO A 20 -5.64 -0.33 -1.59
CA PRO A 20 -6.72 -0.11 -0.63
C PRO A 20 -7.62 -1.34 -0.49
N ALA A 21 -8.37 -1.41 0.60
CA ALA A 21 -9.44 -2.41 0.75
C ALA A 21 -10.51 -2.23 -0.34
N GLU A 22 -11.08 -3.34 -0.80
CA GLU A 22 -12.05 -3.38 -1.91
C GLU A 22 -13.35 -2.66 -1.57
N GLN A 23 -13.69 -2.60 -0.29
CA GLN A 23 -14.89 -1.98 0.25
C GLN A 23 -14.78 -0.45 0.32
N THR A 24 -13.56 0.09 0.39
CA THR A 24 -13.32 1.53 0.60
C THR A 24 -12.23 2.12 -0.33
N PRO A 25 -12.23 1.81 -1.64
CA PRO A 25 -11.15 2.23 -2.54
C PRO A 25 -11.20 3.74 -2.83
N LEU A 26 -12.39 4.33 -2.85
CA LEU A 26 -12.60 5.72 -3.27
C LEU A 26 -11.85 6.73 -2.39
N THR A 27 -11.80 6.51 -1.07
CA THR A 27 -11.05 7.38 -0.15
C THR A 27 -9.56 7.40 -0.50
N CYS A 28 -8.98 6.25 -0.87
CA CYS A 28 -7.57 6.20 -1.25
C CYS A 28 -7.34 6.81 -2.63
N LEU A 29 -8.26 6.62 -3.58
CA LEU A 29 -8.17 7.30 -4.88
C LEU A 29 -8.22 8.83 -4.75
N TYR A 30 -9.05 9.35 -3.84
CA TYR A 30 -9.08 10.77 -3.54
C TYR A 30 -7.78 11.27 -2.87
N ILE A 31 -7.16 10.46 -1.99
CA ILE A 31 -5.81 10.75 -1.51
C ILE A 31 -4.83 10.87 -2.69
N GLY A 32 -4.98 10.04 -3.73
CA GLY A 32 -4.17 10.13 -4.95
C GLY A 32 -4.27 11.49 -5.65
N SER A 33 -5.45 12.10 -5.72
CA SER A 33 -5.58 13.46 -6.27
C SER A 33 -4.90 14.51 -5.38
N LEU A 34 -4.99 14.36 -4.05
CA LEU A 34 -4.33 15.26 -3.11
C LEU A 34 -2.80 15.13 -3.15
N VAL A 35 -2.26 13.91 -3.35
CA VAL A 35 -0.83 13.69 -3.53
C VAL A 35 -0.32 14.38 -4.80
N LYS A 36 -1.10 14.33 -5.88
CA LYS A 36 -0.78 15.06 -7.11
C LYS A 36 -0.81 16.58 -6.89
N GLU A 37 -1.83 17.07 -6.20
CA GLU A 37 -1.96 18.50 -5.84
C GLU A 37 -0.80 18.99 -4.97
N ALA A 38 -0.35 18.16 -4.02
CA ALA A 38 0.80 18.44 -3.17
C ALA A 38 2.16 18.42 -3.90
N GLY A 39 2.19 18.08 -5.20
CA GLY A 39 3.39 18.17 -6.04
C GLY A 39 4.38 17.03 -5.88
N PHE A 40 3.95 15.86 -5.38
CA PHE A 40 4.83 14.69 -5.32
C PHE A 40 5.26 14.27 -6.75
N PRO A 41 6.54 13.90 -6.95
CA PRO A 41 7.00 13.40 -8.24
C PRO A 41 6.20 12.18 -8.71
N PRO A 42 5.96 12.02 -10.03
CA PRO A 42 5.30 10.83 -10.57
C PRO A 42 5.99 9.54 -10.13
N GLY A 43 5.20 8.54 -9.71
CA GLY A 43 5.71 7.24 -9.27
C GLY A 43 6.11 7.16 -7.79
N VAL A 44 6.12 8.27 -7.03
CA VAL A 44 6.42 8.23 -5.58
C VAL A 44 5.27 7.58 -4.80
N VAL A 45 4.02 7.87 -5.17
CA VAL A 45 2.83 7.20 -4.62
C VAL A 45 2.03 6.61 -5.77
N ASN A 46 1.84 5.30 -5.73
CA ASN A 46 1.07 4.54 -6.70
C ASN A 46 -0.11 3.90 -5.96
N ILE A 47 -1.34 4.21 -6.37
CA ILE A 47 -2.55 3.67 -5.72
C ILE A 47 -3.18 2.65 -6.67
N LEU A 48 -3.18 1.39 -6.27
CA LEU A 48 -3.64 0.27 -7.08
C LEU A 48 -4.79 -0.45 -6.38
N PRO A 49 -6.05 -0.05 -6.64
CA PRO A 49 -7.21 -0.87 -6.29
C PRO A 49 -7.13 -2.24 -6.97
N GLY A 50 -7.50 -3.28 -6.24
CA GLY A 50 -7.49 -4.65 -6.75
C GLY A 50 -7.86 -5.62 -5.66
N PHE A 51 -8.05 -6.90 -6.01
CA PHE A 51 -8.46 -7.91 -5.04
C PHE A 51 -7.30 -8.39 -4.17
N GLY A 52 -7.58 -8.83 -2.94
CA GLY A 52 -6.59 -9.40 -2.02
C GLY A 52 -5.83 -10.58 -2.64
N PRO A 53 -6.52 -11.62 -3.12
CA PRO A 53 -5.89 -12.81 -3.72
C PRO A 53 -5.07 -12.55 -4.99
N THR A 54 -5.28 -11.43 -5.67
CA THR A 54 -4.55 -11.09 -6.91
C THR A 54 -3.55 -9.98 -6.67
N ALA A 55 -4.00 -8.73 -6.59
CA ALA A 55 -3.13 -7.56 -6.43
C ALA A 55 -2.38 -7.59 -5.09
N GLY A 56 -3.05 -7.99 -4.00
CA GLY A 56 -2.43 -8.09 -2.68
C GLY A 56 -1.33 -9.15 -2.64
N ALA A 57 -1.63 -10.37 -3.10
CA ALA A 57 -0.68 -11.47 -3.17
C ALA A 57 0.51 -11.16 -4.08
N ALA A 58 0.26 -10.52 -5.23
CA ALA A 58 1.32 -10.07 -6.13
C ALA A 58 2.25 -9.06 -5.46
N ILE A 59 1.72 -8.03 -4.80
CA ILE A 59 2.53 -7.03 -4.08
C ILE A 59 3.34 -7.68 -2.96
N ALA A 60 2.74 -8.56 -2.17
CA ALA A 60 3.42 -9.20 -1.04
C ALA A 60 4.54 -10.17 -1.47
N SER A 61 4.36 -10.84 -2.62
CA SER A 61 5.34 -11.77 -3.16
C SER A 61 6.43 -11.10 -4.01
N HIS A 62 6.22 -9.88 -4.50
CA HIS A 62 7.11 -9.19 -5.42
C HIS A 62 8.52 -8.94 -4.84
N MET A 63 9.56 -9.33 -5.57
CA MET A 63 10.96 -9.24 -5.11
C MET A 63 11.50 -7.81 -4.98
N GLY A 64 10.87 -6.85 -5.66
CA GLY A 64 11.20 -5.42 -5.53
C GLY A 64 10.46 -4.67 -4.42
N ILE A 65 9.74 -5.37 -3.53
CA ILE A 65 9.09 -4.76 -2.37
C ILE A 65 9.91 -5.08 -1.12
N ASP A 66 10.57 -4.06 -0.57
CA ASP A 66 11.43 -4.22 0.61
C ASP A 66 10.64 -4.39 1.91
N LYS A 67 9.41 -3.86 1.97
CA LYS A 67 8.56 -3.92 3.16
C LYS A 67 7.07 -3.92 2.83
N VAL A 68 6.33 -4.77 3.54
CA VAL A 68 4.86 -4.80 3.49
C VAL A 68 4.29 -4.30 4.82
N ALA A 69 3.47 -3.26 4.76
CA ALA A 69 2.72 -2.76 5.91
C ALA A 69 1.24 -3.14 5.80
N PHE A 70 0.85 -4.26 6.39
CA PHE A 70 -0.53 -4.78 6.32
C PHE A 70 -1.37 -4.40 7.56
N THR A 71 -2.68 -4.25 7.39
CA THR A 71 -3.64 -4.16 8.50
C THR A 71 -4.91 -4.88 8.05
N GLY A 72 -5.27 -5.93 8.78
CA GLY A 72 -6.39 -6.81 8.48
C GLY A 72 -6.34 -8.01 9.43
N SER A 73 -7.04 -9.09 9.10
CA SER A 73 -7.06 -10.29 9.94
C SER A 73 -5.75 -11.07 9.89
N THR A 74 -5.49 -11.83 10.95
CA THR A 74 -4.35 -12.76 11.04
C THR A 74 -4.37 -13.83 9.95
N GLU A 75 -5.56 -14.25 9.53
CA GLU A 75 -5.75 -15.21 8.44
C GLU A 75 -5.19 -14.69 7.10
N VAL A 76 -5.37 -13.39 6.81
CA VAL A 76 -4.94 -12.80 5.54
C VAL A 76 -3.43 -12.53 5.52
N ILE A 77 -2.83 -12.23 6.68
CA ILE A 77 -1.39 -11.98 6.74
C ILE A 77 -0.56 -13.27 6.70
N SER A 78 -1.04 -14.37 7.30
CA SER A 78 -0.33 -15.66 7.29
C SER A 78 -0.20 -16.26 5.89
N LEU A 79 -1.10 -15.90 4.97
CA LEU A 79 -1.06 -16.32 3.57
C LEU A 79 -0.01 -15.59 2.71
N ASN A 80 0.54 -14.46 3.17
CA ASN A 80 1.29 -13.51 2.32
C ASN A 80 2.76 -13.27 2.70
N LYS A 81 3.34 -14.17 3.50
CA LYS A 81 4.76 -14.30 3.95
C LYS A 81 4.89 -14.17 5.48
N THR A 82 5.53 -15.19 6.04
CA THR A 82 6.17 -15.20 7.36
C THR A 82 6.93 -13.89 7.57
N ILE A 83 6.52 -13.13 8.57
CA ILE A 83 7.26 -11.96 9.03
C ILE A 83 8.26 -12.52 10.03
N ASP A 84 9.53 -12.64 9.63
CA ASP A 84 10.58 -12.91 10.61
C ASP A 84 10.60 -11.76 11.64
N GLY A 85 10.89 -12.15 12.88
CA GLY A 85 10.77 -11.33 14.09
C GLY A 85 11.75 -10.17 14.24
#